data_AF-A0A9P7N452-F1
#
_entry.id   AF-A0A9P7N452-F1
#
_cell.length_a   1.000
_cell.length_b   1.000
_cell.length_c   1.000
_cell.angle_alpha   90.00
_cell.angle_beta   90.00
_cell.angle_gamma   90.00
#
_symmetry.space_group_name_H-M   'P 1'
#
loop_
_entity.id
_entity.type
_entity.pdbx_description
1 polymer ?
#
loop_
_entity_poly.entity_id
_entity_poly.type
_entity_poly.pdbx_seq_one_letter_code
_entity_poly.pdbx_strand_id
1 'polypeptide(L)'
;GYVANRNRTLEHLYSNKIDNNIFLAGDTHQNWVSDLAWLGTKPYDQASGRGAIGIELGGTAVSSTGQKGPIEPVAGDAARGMVRRNEELAWQEGYYRGYFHLTVTAEKATAQYYGSPSVATRNGWDIPLANFTICAGVNHLQRPLGGGTAESGALRDGNIKHTNLTLDTNSGRWEVIGFGKMHVDP
;
A
#
# COMPACT_ATOMS: atom_id res chain seq x y z
N GLY A 1 -19.12 9.44 -1.90
CA GLY A 1 -17.92 10.14 -2.44
C GLY A 1 -18.28 10.94 -3.68
N TYR A 2 -17.30 11.62 -4.28
CA TYR A 2 -17.46 12.55 -5.42
C TYR A 2 -17.34 11.84 -6.78
N VAL A 3 -18.26 10.92 -7.07
CA VAL A 3 -18.19 10.01 -8.24
C VAL A 3 -18.11 10.77 -9.57
N ALA A 4 -18.87 11.86 -9.73
CA ALA A 4 -18.85 12.67 -10.95
C ALA A 4 -17.47 13.29 -11.22
N ASN A 5 -16.77 13.76 -10.18
CA ASN A 5 -15.43 14.32 -10.31
C ASN A 5 -14.42 13.25 -10.70
N ARG A 6 -14.45 12.10 -10.00
CA ARG A 6 -13.60 10.93 -10.32
C ARG A 6 -13.80 10.50 -11.77
N ASN A 7 -15.04 10.39 -12.24
CA ASN A 7 -15.35 9.98 -13.60
C ASN A 7 -14.82 10.97 -14.63
N ARG A 8 -14.94 12.29 -14.42
CA ARG A 8 -14.35 13.28 -15.35
C ARG A 8 -12.83 13.19 -15.41
N THR A 9 -12.17 12.95 -14.27
CA THR A 9 -10.71 12.73 -14.24
C THR A 9 -10.33 11.48 -15.03
N LEU A 10 -10.95 10.33 -14.73
CA LEU A 10 -10.66 9.08 -15.44
C LEU A 10 -11.00 9.19 -16.93
N GLU A 11 -12.14 9.77 -17.28
CA GLU A 11 -12.53 10.04 -18.66
C GLU A 11 -11.45 10.84 -19.40
N HIS A 12 -10.93 11.90 -18.79
CA HIS A 12 -9.87 12.69 -19.38
C HIS A 12 -8.59 11.88 -19.60
N LEU A 13 -8.14 11.11 -18.60
CA LEU A 13 -6.94 10.28 -18.69
C LEU A 13 -7.07 9.22 -19.80
N TYR A 14 -8.16 8.46 -19.81
CA TYR A 14 -8.40 7.41 -20.80
C TYR A 14 -8.62 7.96 -22.22
N SER A 15 -9.38 9.05 -22.38
CA SER A 15 -9.71 9.58 -23.70
C SER A 15 -8.52 10.25 -24.39
N ASN A 16 -7.60 10.81 -23.60
CA ASN A 16 -6.40 11.48 -24.11
C ASN A 16 -5.15 10.59 -24.06
N LYS A 17 -5.27 9.33 -23.64
CA LYS A 17 -4.14 8.39 -23.52
C LYS A 17 -2.99 8.99 -22.68
N ILE A 18 -3.36 9.62 -21.57
CA ILE A 18 -2.39 10.13 -20.61
C ILE A 18 -1.95 8.92 -19.80
N ASP A 19 -0.78 8.37 -20.12
CA ASP A 19 -0.20 7.19 -19.48
C ASP A 19 0.75 7.58 -18.32
N ASN A 20 1.26 6.58 -17.60
CA ASN A 20 2.20 6.71 -16.47
C ASN A 20 1.66 7.52 -15.28
N ASN A 21 0.37 7.37 -14.96
CA ASN A 21 -0.21 8.06 -13.81
C ASN A 21 0.12 7.36 -12.49
N ILE A 22 0.50 8.16 -11.49
CA ILE A 22 0.67 7.72 -10.10
C ILE A 22 -0.13 8.66 -9.22
N PHE A 23 -1.12 8.13 -8.52
CA PHE A 23 -1.93 8.86 -7.55
C PHE A 23 -1.36 8.60 -6.15
N LEU A 24 -1.14 9.67 -5.37
CA LEU A 24 -0.67 9.58 -3.99
C LEU A 24 -1.83 9.95 -3.06
N ALA A 25 -2.12 9.08 -2.10
CA ALA A 25 -3.22 9.23 -1.17
C ALA A 25 -2.77 9.08 0.29
N GLY A 26 -3.60 9.60 1.19
CA GLY A 26 -3.43 9.55 2.65
C GLY A 26 -4.80 9.53 3.33
N ASP A 27 -4.93 10.26 4.45
CA ASP A 27 -6.17 10.46 5.24
C ASP A 27 -6.76 9.21 5.92
N THR A 28 -6.80 8.07 5.23
CA THR A 28 -7.41 6.82 5.74
C THR A 28 -6.70 6.20 6.95
N HIS A 29 -5.49 6.67 7.27
CA HIS A 29 -4.58 6.13 8.29
C HIS A 29 -4.19 4.67 8.05
N GLN A 30 -4.25 4.20 6.80
CA GLN A 30 -3.90 2.84 6.41
C GLN A 30 -3.06 2.84 5.13
N ASN A 31 -2.18 1.87 5.00
CA ASN A 31 -1.42 1.64 3.77
C ASN A 31 -2.26 0.84 2.78
N TRP A 32 -2.17 1.22 1.51
CA TRP A 32 -2.77 0.44 0.44
C TRP A 32 -2.15 0.75 -0.91
N VAL A 33 -2.27 -0.21 -1.83
CA VAL A 33 -1.76 -0.09 -3.20
C VAL A 33 -2.77 -0.73 -4.15
N SER A 34 -3.15 -0.01 -5.20
CA SER A 34 -4.07 -0.51 -6.23
C SER A 34 -3.61 -0.14 -7.63
N ASP A 35 -4.06 -0.92 -8.61
CA ASP A 35 -4.14 -0.41 -9.97
C ASP A 35 -5.18 0.72 -10.04
N LEU A 36 -5.00 1.68 -10.94
CA LEU A 36 -5.97 2.74 -11.21
C LEU A 36 -6.79 2.36 -12.44
N ALA A 37 -7.98 1.79 -12.21
CA ALA A 37 -8.88 1.32 -13.26
C ALA A 37 -10.27 1.98 -13.19
N TRP A 38 -10.88 2.24 -14.35
CA TRP A 38 -12.26 2.77 -14.40
C TRP A 38 -13.30 1.66 -14.45
N LEU A 39 -13.48 1.00 -13.30
CA LEU A 39 -14.34 -0.17 -13.18
C LEU A 39 -15.78 0.09 -13.62
N GLY A 40 -16.37 -0.89 -14.31
CA GLY A 40 -17.70 -0.81 -14.90
C GLY A 40 -17.83 0.10 -16.13
N THR A 41 -16.76 0.80 -16.53
CA THR A 41 -16.74 1.68 -17.72
C THR A 41 -15.70 1.24 -18.74
N LYS A 42 -14.50 0.85 -18.29
CA LYS A 42 -13.45 0.27 -19.14
C LYS A 42 -13.20 -1.18 -18.71
N PRO A 43 -12.88 -2.09 -19.65
CA PRO A 43 -12.46 -3.44 -19.31
C PRO A 43 -11.21 -3.40 -18.44
N TYR A 44 -11.22 -4.16 -17.35
CA TYR A 44 -10.08 -4.35 -16.47
C TYR A 44 -9.92 -5.85 -16.21
N ASP A 45 -8.70 -6.34 -16.30
CA ASP A 45 -8.33 -7.71 -15.97
C ASP A 45 -7.51 -7.69 -14.69
N GLN A 46 -8.10 -8.14 -13.57
CA GLN A 46 -7.44 -8.21 -12.28
C GLN A 46 -6.13 -9.03 -12.32
N ALA A 47 -6.13 -10.17 -13.01
CA ALA A 47 -5.00 -11.11 -13.00
C ALA A 47 -3.78 -10.55 -13.73
N SER A 48 -3.98 -9.77 -14.79
CA SER A 48 -2.89 -9.15 -15.57
C SER A 48 -2.65 -7.66 -15.30
N GLY A 49 -3.66 -6.93 -14.80
CA GLY A 49 -3.63 -5.49 -14.59
C GLY A 49 -4.00 -4.69 -15.84
N ARG A 50 -4.21 -5.40 -16.96
CA ARG A 50 -4.53 -4.78 -18.24
C ARG A 50 -5.85 -4.02 -18.13
N GLY A 51 -5.85 -2.80 -18.67
CA GLY A 51 -7.00 -1.90 -18.62
C GLY A 51 -6.88 -0.81 -17.56
N ALA A 52 -5.91 -0.90 -16.65
CA ALA A 52 -5.54 0.21 -15.78
C ALA A 52 -4.86 1.36 -16.57
N ILE A 53 -4.92 2.58 -16.02
CA ILE A 53 -4.32 3.80 -16.57
C ILE A 53 -3.22 4.37 -15.63
N GLY A 54 -2.83 3.61 -14.62
CA GLY A 54 -1.88 4.02 -13.60
C GLY A 54 -2.02 3.20 -12.33
N ILE A 55 -1.50 3.73 -11.24
CA ILE A 55 -1.62 3.14 -9.90
C ILE A 55 -1.99 4.20 -8.87
N GLU A 56 -2.49 3.73 -7.73
CA GLU A 56 -2.70 4.57 -6.55
C GLU A 56 -1.94 3.99 -5.35
N LEU A 57 -1.21 4.87 -4.67
CA LEU A 57 -0.35 4.59 -3.54
C LEU A 57 -0.88 5.34 -2.31
N GLY A 58 -1.55 4.62 -1.43
CA GLY A 58 -2.05 5.14 -0.16
C GLY A 58 -1.06 4.93 0.96
N GLY A 59 -0.63 6.01 1.61
CA GLY A 59 0.18 5.98 2.82
C GLY A 59 -0.66 5.99 4.10
N THR A 60 -0.20 5.25 5.11
CA THR A 60 -0.72 5.38 6.48
C THR A 60 -0.43 6.76 7.07
N ALA A 61 -1.06 7.07 8.20
CA ALA A 61 -0.67 8.19 9.06
C ALA A 61 0.71 7.97 9.69
N VAL A 62 1.37 9.09 10.01
CA VAL A 62 2.61 9.11 10.81
C VAL A 62 2.35 8.59 12.22
N SER A 63 1.28 9.04 12.88
CA SER A 63 0.98 8.64 14.27
C SER A 63 -0.51 8.50 14.62
N SER A 64 -1.43 9.08 13.84
CA SER A 64 -2.88 8.98 14.09
C SER A 64 -3.36 7.53 14.13
N THR A 65 -4.31 7.23 15.02
CA THR A 65 -4.84 5.87 15.20
C THR A 65 -5.47 5.33 13.91
N GLY A 66 -5.10 4.11 13.54
CA GLY A 66 -5.66 3.37 12.41
C GLY A 66 -6.57 2.25 12.86
N GLN A 67 -6.41 1.06 12.27
CA GLN A 67 -7.23 -0.11 12.61
C GLN A 67 -7.06 -0.48 14.10
N LYS A 68 -8.18 -0.55 14.82
CA LYS A 68 -8.20 -0.94 16.24
C LYS A 68 -8.11 -2.46 16.37
N GLY A 69 -7.44 -2.90 17.45
CA GLY A 69 -7.27 -4.32 17.78
C GLY A 69 -5.87 -4.84 17.46
N PRO A 70 -5.61 -6.13 17.72
CA PRO A 70 -4.32 -6.75 17.41
C PRO A 70 -4.10 -6.85 15.90
N ILE A 71 -2.82 -6.97 15.50
CA ILE A 71 -2.40 -7.16 14.11
C ILE A 71 -3.12 -8.35 13.45
N GLU A 72 -3.29 -9.45 14.19
CA GLU A 72 -4.10 -10.61 13.81
C GLU A 72 -4.94 -11.08 15.02
N PRO A 73 -6.16 -11.61 14.81
CA PRO A 73 -6.83 -11.73 13.52
C PRO A 73 -7.45 -10.41 13.03
N VAL A 74 -7.60 -9.41 13.90
CA VAL A 74 -8.50 -8.26 13.66
C VAL A 74 -8.07 -7.40 12.48
N ALA A 75 -6.84 -6.87 12.48
CA ALA A 75 -6.40 -6.01 11.38
C ALA A 75 -6.18 -6.81 10.08
N GLY A 76 -5.65 -8.03 10.18
CA GLY A 76 -5.53 -8.94 9.05
C GLY A 76 -6.86 -9.28 8.37
N ASP A 77 -7.90 -9.61 9.13
CA ASP A 77 -9.24 -9.92 8.57
C ASP A 77 -9.88 -8.70 7.90
N ALA A 78 -9.70 -7.51 8.48
CA ALA A 78 -10.14 -6.27 7.86
C ALA A 78 -9.46 -6.04 6.51
N ALA A 79 -8.14 -6.22 6.44
CA ALA A 79 -7.35 -6.10 5.21
C ALA A 79 -7.77 -7.13 4.16
N ARG A 80 -7.89 -8.42 4.54
CA ARG A 80 -8.37 -9.50 3.66
C ARG A 80 -9.76 -9.20 3.11
N GLY A 81 -10.64 -8.62 3.92
CA GLY A 81 -11.97 -8.18 3.50
C GLY A 81 -11.94 -7.07 2.46
N MET A 82 -11.05 -6.08 2.60
CA MET A 82 -10.87 -5.02 1.60
C MET A 82 -10.33 -5.56 0.28
N VAL A 83 -9.27 -6.38 0.32
CA VAL A 83 -8.71 -6.99 -0.89
C VAL A 83 -9.77 -7.86 -1.58
N ARG A 84 -10.55 -8.68 -0.86
CA ARG A 84 -11.58 -9.51 -1.48
C ARG A 84 -12.66 -8.73 -2.23
N ARG A 85 -13.02 -7.52 -1.77
CA ARG A 85 -14.15 -6.74 -2.31
C ARG A 85 -13.79 -5.77 -3.43
N ASN A 86 -12.51 -5.47 -3.64
CA ASN A 86 -12.05 -4.48 -4.62
C ASN A 86 -11.03 -5.14 -5.55
N GLU A 87 -11.44 -5.46 -6.78
CA GLU A 87 -10.65 -6.24 -7.75
C GLU A 87 -9.30 -5.60 -8.09
N GLU A 88 -9.25 -4.28 -8.13
CA GLU A 88 -8.07 -3.45 -8.41
C GLU A 88 -7.09 -3.33 -7.24
N LEU A 89 -7.55 -3.63 -6.01
CA LEU A 89 -6.75 -3.50 -4.79
C LEU A 89 -5.74 -4.65 -4.69
N ALA A 90 -4.46 -4.30 -4.70
CA ALA A 90 -3.36 -5.25 -4.63
C ALA A 90 -2.94 -5.55 -3.18
N TRP A 91 -2.87 -4.53 -2.33
CA TRP A 91 -2.44 -4.68 -0.94
C TRP A 91 -3.17 -3.69 -0.02
N GLN A 92 -3.45 -4.12 1.20
CA GLN A 92 -4.02 -3.32 2.29
C GLN A 92 -3.31 -3.68 3.59
N GLU A 93 -2.89 -2.69 4.37
CA GLU A 93 -2.30 -2.87 5.69
C GLU A 93 -2.73 -1.73 6.62
N GLY A 94 -3.42 -2.07 7.71
CA GLY A 94 -4.09 -1.09 8.56
C GLY A 94 -3.53 -0.96 9.98
N TYR A 95 -2.53 -1.76 10.36
CA TYR A 95 -2.02 -1.85 11.73
C TYR A 95 -0.86 -0.90 11.97
N TYR A 96 0.17 -0.92 11.13
CA TYR A 96 1.36 -0.12 11.32
C TYR A 96 1.18 1.34 10.86
N ARG A 97 1.82 2.24 11.59
CA ARG A 97 1.99 3.64 11.22
C ARG A 97 3.36 3.82 10.61
N GLY A 98 3.58 4.85 9.83
CA GLY A 98 4.85 5.01 9.11
C GLY A 98 4.70 5.83 7.86
N TYR A 99 5.39 5.41 6.81
CA TYR A 99 5.56 6.15 5.58
C TYR A 99 5.96 5.21 4.44
N PHE A 100 6.13 5.75 3.24
CA PHE A 100 6.76 5.01 2.14
C PHE A 100 7.73 5.89 1.37
N HIS A 101 8.73 5.27 0.75
CA HIS A 101 9.62 5.90 -0.20
C HIS A 101 9.14 5.61 -1.62
N LEU A 102 8.94 6.67 -2.40
CA LEU A 102 8.69 6.58 -3.83
C LEU A 102 9.94 7.03 -4.58
N THR A 103 10.53 6.12 -5.36
CA THR A 103 11.61 6.45 -6.29
C THR A 103 11.06 6.34 -7.71
N VAL A 104 11.30 7.38 -8.52
CA VAL A 104 10.85 7.45 -9.91
C VAL A 104 12.06 7.64 -10.82
N THR A 105 12.19 6.76 -11.81
CA THR A 105 13.18 6.86 -12.90
C THR A 105 12.46 6.89 -14.24
N ALA A 106 13.20 7.05 -15.34
CA ALA A 106 12.62 6.99 -16.68
C ALA A 106 12.04 5.60 -17.00
N GLU A 107 12.58 4.54 -16.39
CA GLU A 107 12.24 3.15 -16.68
C GLU A 107 11.14 2.59 -15.78
N LYS A 108 11.05 3.07 -14.53
CA LYS A 108 10.10 2.56 -13.54
C LYS A 108 9.91 3.49 -12.35
N ALA A 109 8.85 3.26 -11.60
CA ALA A 109 8.72 3.73 -10.23
C ALA A 109 8.69 2.55 -9.23
N THR A 110 9.23 2.76 -8.04
CA THR A 110 9.21 1.80 -6.94
C THR A 110 8.70 2.46 -5.67
N ALA A 111 7.73 1.82 -5.01
CA ALA A 111 7.18 2.24 -3.73
C ALA A 111 7.58 1.22 -2.65
N GLN A 112 8.29 1.68 -1.62
CA GLN A 112 8.75 0.87 -0.49
C GLN A 112 8.09 1.36 0.79
N TYR A 113 7.23 0.54 1.38
CA TYR A 113 6.44 0.89 2.55
C TYR A 113 7.16 0.47 3.83
N TYR A 114 7.14 1.35 4.83
CA TYR A 114 7.76 1.15 6.13
C TYR A 114 6.77 1.42 7.25
N GLY A 115 6.84 0.59 8.29
CA GLY A 115 6.07 0.72 9.51
C GLY A 115 6.96 0.95 10.71
N SER A 116 6.58 1.81 11.63
CA SER A 116 7.19 1.89 12.95
C SER A 116 6.63 0.79 13.84
N PRO A 117 7.46 0.06 14.60
CA PRO A 117 7.00 -0.97 15.55
C PRO A 117 6.24 -0.37 16.74
N SER A 118 6.36 0.93 16.98
CA SER A 118 5.58 1.68 17.95
C SER A 118 5.63 3.17 17.66
N VAL A 119 4.47 3.83 17.65
CA VAL A 119 4.38 5.29 17.71
C VAL A 119 4.06 5.80 19.11
N ALA A 120 3.92 4.89 20.09
CA ALA A 120 3.71 5.22 21.50
C ALA A 120 5.01 5.58 22.23
N THR A 121 6.16 5.23 21.66
CA THR A 121 7.49 5.50 22.23
C THR A 121 8.42 6.06 21.16
N ARG A 122 9.24 7.06 21.49
CA ARG A 122 10.27 7.57 20.58
C ARG A 122 11.28 6.48 20.27
N ASN A 123 11.45 6.16 18.99
CA ASN A 123 12.41 5.19 18.51
C ASN A 123 12.78 5.49 17.04
N GLY A 124 13.86 4.87 16.54
CA GLY A 124 14.28 5.01 15.13
C GLY A 124 14.14 3.72 14.33
N TRP A 125 13.20 2.85 14.71
CA TRP A 125 13.08 1.53 14.12
C TRP A 125 12.05 1.50 12.98
N ASP A 126 12.44 0.91 11.85
CA ASP A 126 11.59 0.73 10.67
C ASP A 126 11.43 -0.74 10.29
N ILE A 127 10.18 -1.16 10.16
CA ILE A 127 9.76 -2.47 9.67
C ILE A 127 9.48 -2.32 8.16
N PRO A 128 10.23 -2.98 7.27
CA PRO A 128 9.87 -3.04 5.85
C PRO A 128 8.55 -3.80 5.68
N LEU A 129 7.54 -3.16 5.11
CA LEU A 129 6.20 -3.74 5.00
C LEU A 129 5.94 -4.42 3.66
N ALA A 130 6.14 -3.70 2.56
CA ALA A 130 5.87 -4.18 1.21
C ALA A 130 6.58 -3.30 0.16
N ASN A 131 6.94 -3.89 -0.97
CA ASN A 131 7.60 -3.21 -2.08
C ASN A 131 6.84 -3.43 -3.39
N PHE A 132 6.50 -2.35 -4.09
CA PHE A 132 5.80 -2.42 -5.37
C PHE A 132 6.62 -1.75 -6.47
N THR A 133 6.56 -2.30 -7.67
CA THR A 133 7.21 -1.74 -8.86
C THR A 133 6.14 -1.50 -9.93
N ILE A 134 6.29 -0.40 -10.67
CA ILE A 134 5.58 -0.16 -11.93
C ILE A 134 6.59 0.23 -13.00
N CYS A 135 6.59 -0.50 -14.12
CA CYS A 135 7.44 -0.17 -15.26
C CYS A 135 6.79 0.94 -16.10
N ALA A 136 7.61 1.82 -16.66
CA ALA A 136 7.13 2.86 -17.57
C ALA A 136 6.38 2.24 -18.76
N GLY A 137 5.24 2.84 -19.12
CA GLY A 137 4.40 2.45 -20.24
C GLY A 137 3.44 1.28 -19.96
N VAL A 138 3.49 0.63 -18.79
CA VAL A 138 2.59 -0.51 -18.50
C VAL A 138 1.29 -0.12 -17.79
N ASN A 139 1.25 1.03 -17.10
CA ASN A 139 0.07 1.57 -16.40
C ASN A 139 -0.56 0.68 -15.31
N HIS A 140 0.12 -0.37 -14.85
CA HIS A 140 -0.34 -1.21 -13.76
C HIS A 140 0.84 -1.71 -12.93
N LEU A 141 0.56 -2.22 -11.74
CA LEU A 141 1.57 -2.82 -10.87
C LEU A 141 2.25 -4.01 -11.55
N GLN A 142 3.56 -4.16 -11.34
CA GLN A 142 4.30 -5.35 -11.74
C GLN A 142 3.79 -6.56 -10.95
N ARG A 143 3.60 -7.68 -11.65
CA ARG A 143 3.24 -8.98 -11.06
C ARG A 143 4.46 -9.92 -11.04
N PRO A 144 4.60 -10.82 -10.05
CA PRO A 144 3.72 -11.00 -8.89
C PRO A 144 3.69 -9.76 -7.98
N LEU A 145 2.50 -9.41 -7.48
CA LEU A 145 2.29 -8.23 -6.65
C LEU A 145 3.16 -8.33 -5.39
N GLY A 146 3.87 -7.25 -5.03
CA GLY A 146 4.75 -7.27 -3.86
C GLY A 146 5.94 -8.24 -3.94
N GLY A 147 6.23 -8.83 -5.11
CA GLY A 147 7.14 -9.98 -5.19
C GLY A 147 6.55 -11.28 -4.60
N GLY A 148 5.23 -11.32 -4.35
CA GLY A 148 4.50 -12.46 -3.81
C GLY A 148 4.39 -12.50 -2.28
N THR A 149 4.98 -11.53 -1.57
CA THR A 149 4.95 -11.48 -0.10
C THR A 149 4.86 -10.06 0.44
N ALA A 150 4.25 -9.90 1.61
CA ALA A 150 4.32 -8.69 2.43
C ALA A 150 4.48 -9.06 3.91
N GLU A 151 5.01 -8.14 4.72
CA GLU A 151 5.24 -8.34 6.15
C GLU A 151 3.93 -8.34 6.95
N SER A 152 2.93 -7.55 6.52
CA SER A 152 1.66 -7.38 7.22
C SER A 152 0.50 -7.06 6.26
N GLY A 153 -0.72 -7.17 6.78
CA GLY A 153 -1.95 -6.81 6.07
C GLY A 153 -2.52 -7.94 5.24
N ALA A 154 -2.88 -7.68 3.99
CA ALA A 154 -3.33 -8.66 3.02
C ALA A 154 -2.84 -8.29 1.63
N LEU A 155 -2.27 -9.26 0.92
CA LEU A 155 -1.74 -9.12 -0.43
C LEU A 155 -2.54 -10.03 -1.36
N ARG A 156 -3.08 -9.48 -2.44
CA ARG A 156 -3.80 -10.25 -3.46
C ARG A 156 -2.86 -11.30 -4.06
N ASP A 157 -3.32 -12.54 -4.10
CA ASP A 157 -2.62 -13.70 -4.66
C ASP A 157 -1.18 -13.88 -4.11
N GLY A 158 -0.93 -13.39 -2.88
CA GLY A 158 0.36 -13.46 -2.21
C GLY A 158 0.25 -13.90 -0.76
N ASN A 159 1.37 -13.90 -0.05
CA ASN A 159 1.46 -14.36 1.33
C ASN A 159 1.82 -13.23 2.29
N ILE A 160 1.36 -13.35 3.54
CA ILE A 160 1.74 -12.47 4.63
C ILE A 160 2.69 -13.23 5.56
N LYS A 161 3.83 -12.62 5.88
CA LYS A 161 4.83 -13.20 6.76
C LYS A 161 5.33 -12.17 7.75
N HIS A 162 4.83 -12.23 8.98
CA HIS A 162 5.31 -11.41 10.08
C HIS A 162 6.68 -11.92 10.55
N THR A 163 7.75 -11.23 10.19
CA THR A 163 9.13 -11.52 10.60
C THR A 163 9.56 -10.72 11.83
N ASN A 164 8.94 -9.55 12.06
CA ASN A 164 9.37 -8.53 13.04
C ASN A 164 10.82 -8.06 12.84
N LEU A 165 11.42 -8.33 11.67
CA LEU A 165 12.77 -7.90 11.36
C LEU A 165 12.77 -6.40 11.08
N THR A 166 13.43 -5.66 11.95
CA THR A 166 13.32 -4.20 12.02
C THR A 166 14.71 -3.56 11.94
N LEU A 167 14.83 -2.47 11.17
CA LEU A 167 16.06 -1.71 10.99
C LEU A 167 16.11 -0.53 11.95
N ASP A 168 17.17 -0.40 12.75
CA ASP A 168 17.44 0.85 13.46
C ASP A 168 18.09 1.83 12.50
N THR A 169 17.34 2.84 12.10
CA THR A 169 17.79 3.88 11.17
C THR A 169 18.91 4.77 11.75
N ASN A 170 19.15 4.75 13.06
CA ASN A 170 20.25 5.50 13.68
C ASN A 170 21.59 4.75 13.57
N SER A 171 21.56 3.42 13.67
CA SER A 171 22.78 2.59 13.74
C SER A 171 22.99 1.69 12.51
N GLY A 172 21.96 1.49 11.69
CA GLY A 172 21.95 0.56 10.56
C GLY A 172 21.80 -0.92 10.97
N ARG A 173 21.57 -1.22 12.25
CA ARG A 173 21.48 -2.60 12.76
C ARG A 173 20.08 -3.19 12.54
N TRP A 174 20.04 -4.45 12.15
CA TRP A 174 18.80 -5.22 12.03
C TRP A 174 18.58 -6.09 13.26
N GLU A 175 17.39 -6.04 13.84
CA GLU A 175 17.00 -6.85 15.00
C GLU A 175 15.52 -7.25 14.95
N VAL A 176 15.19 -8.33 15.67
CA VAL A 176 13.80 -8.68 15.99
C VAL A 176 13.44 -7.99 17.29
N ILE A 177 12.54 -7.02 17.22
CA ILE A 177 12.15 -6.19 18.38
C ILE A 177 10.63 -6.21 18.57
N GLY A 178 10.20 -5.93 19.79
CA GLY A 178 8.80 -5.78 20.14
C GLY A 178 8.61 -4.64 21.12
N PHE A 179 7.48 -3.95 20.99
CA PHE A 179 7.06 -2.91 21.90
C PHE A 179 5.75 -3.34 22.57
N GLY A 180 5.62 -3.09 23.86
CA GLY A 180 4.40 -3.44 24.62
C GLY A 180 3.17 -2.61 24.22
N LYS A 181 3.36 -1.53 23.45
CA LYS A 181 2.30 -0.61 23.03
C LYS A 181 2.60 -0.04 21.65
N MET A 182 1.65 -0.16 20.73
CA MET A 182 1.79 0.32 19.34
C MET A 182 1.33 1.78 19.17
N HIS A 183 0.17 2.14 19.71
CA HIS A 183 -0.45 3.46 19.51
C HIS A 183 -0.41 4.32 20.77
N VAL A 184 -0.40 5.66 20.60
CA VAL A 184 -0.61 6.61 21.70
C VAL A 184 -2.05 6.41 22.23
N ASP A 185 -2.27 6.50 23.54
CA ASP A 185 -3.64 6.49 24.06
C ASP A 185 -4.34 7.78 23.61
N PRO A 186 -5.64 7.72 23.27
CA PRO A 186 -6.43 8.91 22.96
C PRO A 186 -6.54 9.87 24.16
#